data_AF-A0A849DX07-F1
#
_entry.id   AF-A0A849DX07-F1
#
_cell.length_a   1.000
_cell.length_b   1.000
_cell.length_c   1.000
_cell.angle_alpha   90.00
_cell.angle_beta   90.00
_cell.angle_gamma   90.00
#
_symmetry.space_group_name_H-M   'P 1'
#
loop_
_entity.id
_entity.type
_entity.pdbx_description
1 polymer ?
#
loop_
_entity_poly.entity_id
_entity_poly.type
_entity_poly.pdbx_seq_one_letter_code
_entity_poly.pdbx_strand_id
1 'polypeptide(L)'
;VTSIGTSAFNQCDSLTSLTIPDGVTSIEGFAFAYCDNLKDIYYKGNLPIASSNVFYGATVTNYYLPNKTGWEEEYAGITTVLWNPLIQTGDGNLSVQTNGFGFNVTESKSGLVIVKTCTNLAYDTWIAIQTNTMNNGSFEFSDPSWTNNSMRFYRLSMP
;
A
#
# COMPACT_ATOMS: atom_id res chain seq x y z
N VAL A 1 -6.92 -7.46 16.65
CA VAL A 1 -6.70 -8.78 16.00
C VAL A 1 -5.21 -9.02 16.02
N THR A 2 -4.78 -10.17 16.53
CA THR A 2 -3.35 -10.51 16.69
C THR A 2 -2.90 -11.68 15.83
N SER A 3 -3.83 -12.49 15.32
CA SER A 3 -3.51 -13.65 14.49
C SER A 3 -4.57 -13.89 13.41
N ILE A 4 -4.15 -14.58 12.35
CA ILE A 4 -5.02 -15.13 11.29
C ILE A 4 -4.95 -16.66 11.40
N GLY A 5 -6.10 -17.27 11.69
CA GLY A 5 -6.18 -18.69 11.99
C GLY A 5 -6.00 -19.61 10.78
N THR A 6 -5.85 -20.91 11.08
CA THR A 6 -5.68 -21.97 10.08
C THR A 6 -6.82 -21.94 9.07
N SER A 7 -6.49 -21.94 7.78
CA SER A 7 -7.46 -21.93 6.68
C SER A 7 -8.50 -20.80 6.70
N ALA A 8 -8.24 -19.68 7.39
CA ALA A 8 -9.22 -18.60 7.58
C ALA A 8 -9.81 -18.03 6.27
N PHE A 9 -9.02 -18.00 5.20
CA PHE A 9 -9.42 -17.56 3.86
C PHE A 9 -9.16 -18.63 2.80
N ASN A 10 -9.11 -19.92 3.16
CA ASN A 10 -8.86 -20.98 2.19
C ASN A 10 -9.91 -20.98 1.06
N GLN A 11 -9.47 -21.10 -0.20
CA GLN A 11 -10.33 -21.10 -1.41
C GLN A 11 -11.22 -19.85 -1.57
N CYS A 12 -10.77 -18.70 -1.07
CA CYS A 12 -11.51 -17.44 -1.23
C CYS A 12 -11.31 -16.83 -2.62
N ASP A 13 -11.97 -17.37 -3.64
CA ASP A 13 -11.82 -16.95 -5.04
C ASP A 13 -12.31 -15.54 -5.33
N SER A 14 -13.14 -14.94 -4.48
CA SER A 14 -13.55 -13.54 -4.64
C SER A 14 -12.51 -12.55 -4.11
N LEU A 15 -11.53 -13.01 -3.35
CA LEU A 15 -10.54 -12.16 -2.71
C LEU A 15 -9.41 -11.85 -3.70
N THR A 16 -9.34 -10.61 -4.17
CA THR A 16 -8.32 -10.16 -5.14
C THR A 16 -7.13 -9.49 -4.47
N SER A 17 -7.37 -8.78 -3.36
CA SER A 17 -6.34 -8.19 -2.52
C SER A 17 -6.83 -8.02 -1.08
N LEU A 18 -5.90 -7.88 -0.13
CA LEU A 18 -6.23 -7.59 1.27
C LEU A 18 -5.12 -6.83 1.99
N THR A 19 -5.49 -6.16 3.08
CA THR A 19 -4.57 -5.45 3.96
C THR A 19 -4.52 -6.10 5.35
N ILE A 20 -3.33 -6.54 5.73
CA ILE A 20 -2.97 -7.04 7.06
C ILE A 20 -2.60 -5.86 7.97
N PRO A 21 -3.35 -5.60 9.06
CA PRO A 21 -3.07 -4.48 9.95
C PRO A 21 -1.83 -4.72 10.82
N ASP A 22 -1.26 -3.63 11.36
CA ASP A 22 0.00 -3.62 12.15
C ASP A 22 -0.03 -4.53 13.40
N GLY A 23 -1.22 -4.86 13.90
CA GLY A 23 -1.39 -5.69 15.08
C GLY A 23 -1.29 -7.20 14.85
N VAL A 24 -1.26 -7.69 13.60
CA VAL A 24 -1.19 -9.13 13.31
C VAL A 24 0.25 -9.62 13.45
N THR A 25 0.46 -10.55 14.37
CA THR A 25 1.77 -11.12 14.71
C THR A 25 1.95 -12.56 14.24
N SER A 26 0.87 -13.29 13.95
CA SER A 26 0.95 -14.65 13.39
C SER A 26 -0.08 -14.97 12.31
N ILE A 27 0.32 -15.81 11.35
CA ILE A 27 -0.53 -16.34 10.28
C ILE A 27 -0.34 -17.85 10.23
N GLU A 28 -1.40 -18.58 10.58
CA GLU A 28 -1.36 -20.03 10.71
C GLU A 28 -1.47 -20.74 9.35
N GLY A 29 -1.15 -22.03 9.32
CA GLY A 29 -1.07 -22.82 8.08
C GLY A 29 -2.32 -22.76 7.21
N PHE A 30 -2.12 -22.74 5.89
CA PHE A 30 -3.16 -22.70 4.86
C PHE A 30 -4.11 -21.48 4.91
N ALA A 31 -3.80 -20.44 5.69
CA ALA A 31 -4.68 -19.29 5.85
C ALA A 31 -5.17 -18.67 4.53
N PHE A 32 -4.34 -18.68 3.47
CA PHE A 32 -4.67 -18.18 2.14
C PHE A 32 -4.44 -19.24 1.05
N ALA A 33 -4.55 -20.52 1.40
CA ALA A 33 -4.33 -21.59 0.44
C ALA A 33 -5.43 -21.60 -0.64
N TYR A 34 -5.03 -21.84 -1.90
CA TYR A 34 -5.90 -21.90 -3.07
C TYR A 34 -6.74 -20.64 -3.32
N CYS A 35 -6.27 -19.46 -2.93
CA CYS A 35 -6.88 -18.20 -3.32
C CYS A 35 -6.39 -17.78 -4.71
N ASP A 36 -6.97 -18.34 -5.77
CA ASP A 36 -6.44 -18.22 -7.14
C ASP A 36 -6.45 -16.78 -7.69
N ASN A 37 -7.43 -15.99 -7.25
CA ASN A 37 -7.59 -14.59 -7.65
C ASN A 37 -6.87 -13.60 -6.72
N LEU A 38 -6.35 -14.04 -5.58
CA LEU A 38 -5.57 -13.18 -4.69
C LEU A 38 -4.24 -12.87 -5.35
N LYS A 39 -3.98 -11.60 -5.63
CA LYS A 39 -2.74 -11.14 -6.27
C LYS A 39 -1.84 -10.38 -5.32
N ASP A 40 -2.43 -9.59 -4.42
CA ASP A 40 -1.68 -8.65 -3.61
C ASP A 40 -2.09 -8.72 -2.13
N ILE A 41 -1.10 -8.82 -1.24
CA ILE A 41 -1.30 -8.73 0.21
C ILE A 41 -0.43 -7.62 0.77
N TYR A 42 -1.05 -6.68 1.47
CA TYR A 42 -0.39 -5.50 2.01
C TYR A 42 -0.24 -5.59 3.52
N TYR A 43 0.99 -5.47 4.02
CA TYR A 43 1.29 -5.55 5.45
C TYR A 43 1.61 -4.16 5.99
N LYS A 44 0.80 -3.73 6.97
CA LYS A 44 1.02 -2.48 7.70
C LYS A 44 1.98 -2.62 8.88
N GLY A 45 2.47 -3.84 9.16
CA GLY A 45 3.32 -4.11 10.31
C GLY A 45 4.61 -4.86 10.04
N ASN A 46 5.27 -5.23 11.13
CA ASN A 46 6.47 -6.07 11.09
C ASN A 46 6.12 -7.45 10.53
N LEU A 47 7.15 -8.18 10.07
CA LEU A 47 6.95 -9.51 9.51
C LEU A 47 6.23 -10.42 10.52
N PRO A 48 5.00 -10.91 10.23
CA PRO A 48 4.32 -11.84 11.11
C PRO A 48 4.94 -13.22 10.99
N ILE A 49 4.93 -13.99 12.09
CA ILE A 49 5.35 -15.39 12.05
C ILE A 49 4.33 -16.17 11.21
N ALA A 50 4.80 -16.90 10.18
CA ALA A 50 3.95 -17.68 9.30
C ALA A 50 4.43 -19.11 9.13
N SER A 51 3.47 -20.01 8.93
CA SER A 51 3.76 -21.36 8.42
C SER A 51 4.19 -21.31 6.95
N SER A 52 5.03 -22.24 6.51
CA SER A 52 5.53 -22.27 5.11
C SER A 52 4.45 -22.56 4.06
N ASN A 53 3.27 -23.03 4.48
CA ASN A 53 2.14 -23.40 3.62
C ASN A 53 0.99 -22.39 3.66
N VAL A 54 1.20 -21.18 4.20
CA VAL A 54 0.17 -20.12 4.27
C VAL A 54 -0.44 -19.81 2.90
N PHE A 55 0.38 -19.83 1.84
CA PHE A 55 -0.02 -19.54 0.46
C PHE A 55 -0.07 -20.78 -0.45
N TYR A 56 -0.30 -21.97 0.11
CA TYR A 56 -0.27 -23.21 -0.66
C TYR A 56 -1.24 -23.17 -1.85
N GLY A 57 -0.73 -23.30 -3.07
CA GLY A 57 -1.53 -23.24 -4.30
C GLY A 57 -1.97 -21.83 -4.72
N ALA A 58 -1.60 -20.76 -3.99
CA ALA A 58 -1.91 -19.39 -4.35
C ALA A 58 -0.66 -18.70 -4.95
N THR A 59 -0.87 -17.83 -5.94
CA THR A 59 0.20 -17.01 -6.54
C THR A 59 -0.02 -15.55 -6.18
N VAL A 60 0.63 -15.11 -5.09
CA VAL A 60 0.47 -13.75 -4.52
C VAL A 60 1.80 -12.99 -4.55
N THR A 61 1.76 -11.67 -4.34
CA THR A 61 2.91 -10.85 -3.96
C THR A 61 2.67 -10.26 -2.58
N ASN A 62 3.66 -10.36 -1.69
CA ASN A 62 3.62 -9.76 -0.35
C ASN A 62 4.25 -8.37 -0.37
N TYR A 63 3.53 -7.35 0.07
CA TYR A 63 3.99 -5.97 0.10
C TYR A 63 4.07 -5.45 1.52
N TYR A 64 5.15 -4.76 1.86
CA TYR A 64 5.32 -4.25 3.23
C TYR A 64 5.71 -2.78 3.24
N LEU A 65 5.24 -2.05 4.26
CA LEU A 65 5.57 -0.63 4.42
C LEU A 65 7.05 -0.40 4.75
N PRO A 66 7.63 0.75 4.38
CA PRO A 66 8.96 1.15 4.81
C PRO A 66 9.06 1.24 6.34
N ASN A 67 10.26 1.05 6.86
CA ASN A 67 10.59 1.07 8.30
C ASN A 67 9.91 -0.04 9.12
N LYS A 68 9.42 -1.11 8.49
CA LYS A 68 8.97 -2.33 9.16
C LYS A 68 10.11 -3.33 9.26
N THR A 69 10.17 -4.05 10.37
CA THR A 69 11.30 -4.94 10.69
C THR A 69 11.00 -6.40 10.35
N GLY A 70 12.04 -7.17 10.06
CA GLY A 70 11.98 -8.62 9.83
C GLY A 70 11.68 -9.03 8.39
N TRP A 71 11.37 -8.09 7.50
CA TRP A 71 11.13 -8.38 6.09
C TRP A 71 12.42 -8.78 5.37
N GLU A 72 12.36 -9.89 4.64
CA GLU A 72 13.43 -10.47 3.82
C GLU A 72 12.96 -10.55 2.35
N GLU A 73 13.82 -10.99 1.41
CA GLU A 73 13.45 -11.12 -0.01
C GLU A 73 12.28 -12.08 -0.25
N GLU A 74 12.09 -13.07 0.64
CA GLU A 74 10.99 -14.02 0.60
C GLU A 74 10.25 -14.11 1.96
N TYR A 75 8.95 -14.40 1.90
CA TYR A 75 8.09 -14.67 3.04
C TYR A 75 7.17 -15.83 2.71
N ALA A 76 7.28 -16.91 3.51
CA ALA A 76 6.53 -18.17 3.30
C ALA A 76 6.67 -18.71 1.85
N GLY A 77 7.88 -18.64 1.29
CA GLY A 77 8.21 -19.14 -0.05
C GLY A 77 7.75 -18.26 -1.21
N ILE A 78 7.37 -17.01 -0.94
CA ILE A 78 6.91 -16.04 -1.94
C ILE A 78 7.67 -14.73 -1.78
N THR A 79 8.02 -14.11 -2.92
CA THR A 79 8.71 -12.82 -2.96
C THR A 79 7.99 -11.72 -2.18
N THR A 80 8.76 -10.93 -1.44
CA THR A 80 8.29 -9.70 -0.83
C THR A 80 8.75 -8.49 -1.63
N VAL A 81 7.96 -7.41 -1.58
CA VAL A 81 8.24 -6.16 -2.26
C VAL A 81 8.05 -5.00 -1.30
N LEU A 82 9.05 -4.12 -1.20
CA LEU A 82 8.91 -2.88 -0.46
C LEU A 82 7.84 -2.00 -1.10
N TRP A 83 6.84 -1.63 -0.31
CA TRP A 83 5.74 -0.76 -0.72
C TRP A 83 6.09 0.70 -0.45
N ASN A 84 6.73 1.36 -1.42
CA ASN A 84 7.26 2.71 -1.26
C ASN A 84 6.97 3.60 -2.48
N PRO A 85 5.77 4.18 -2.59
CA PRO A 85 5.50 5.23 -3.55
C PRO A 85 6.24 6.50 -3.13
N LEU A 86 7.12 7.00 -3.99
CA LEU A 86 7.95 8.16 -3.76
C LEU A 86 7.42 9.35 -4.55
N ILE A 87 7.19 10.48 -3.87
CA ILE A 87 7.00 11.77 -4.54
C ILE A 87 8.36 12.17 -5.13
N GLN A 88 8.39 12.41 -6.44
CA GLN A 88 9.58 12.92 -7.11
C GLN A 88 9.75 14.41 -6.80
N THR A 89 10.85 14.74 -6.12
CA THR A 89 11.15 16.12 -5.71
C THR A 89 12.34 16.73 -6.45
N GLY A 90 13.07 15.94 -7.25
CA GLY A 90 14.31 16.33 -7.92
C GLY A 90 14.21 16.52 -9.43
N ASP A 91 13.06 16.24 -10.02
CA ASP A 91 12.80 16.30 -11.47
C ASP A 91 12.17 17.63 -11.93
N GLY A 92 11.96 18.56 -11.00
CA GLY A 92 11.29 19.85 -11.26
C GLY A 92 9.77 19.76 -11.36
N ASN A 93 9.18 18.57 -11.20
CA ASN A 93 7.73 18.38 -11.32
C ASN A 93 6.97 18.61 -10.00
N LEU A 94 7.67 18.66 -8.86
CA LEU A 94 7.12 19.23 -7.63
C LEU A 94 7.02 20.76 -7.78
N SER A 95 5.87 21.24 -8.24
CA SER A 95 5.73 22.63 -8.65
C SER A 95 4.34 23.22 -8.38
N VAL A 96 4.31 24.54 -8.29
CA VAL A 96 3.08 25.31 -8.46
C VAL A 96 2.84 25.45 -9.96
N GLN A 97 1.80 24.80 -10.45
CA GLN A 97 1.34 24.87 -11.84
C GLN A 97 0.39 26.08 -12.00
N THR A 98 0.19 26.55 -13.24
CA THR A 98 -0.64 27.73 -13.55
C THR A 98 -2.07 27.67 -12.97
N ASN A 99 -2.57 26.47 -12.65
CA ASN A 99 -3.89 26.23 -12.08
C ASN A 99 -3.90 25.37 -10.82
N GLY A 100 -2.78 25.15 -10.12
CA GLY A 100 -2.78 24.26 -8.96
C GLY A 100 -1.40 23.92 -8.41
N PHE A 101 -1.35 22.96 -7.49
CA PHE A 101 -0.11 22.35 -7.01
C PHE A 101 -0.04 20.91 -7.50
N GLY A 102 1.11 20.48 -8.00
CA GLY A 102 1.29 19.15 -8.56
C GLY A 102 2.63 18.52 -8.21
N PHE A 103 2.69 17.20 -8.37
CA PHE A 103 3.90 16.40 -8.20
C PHE A 103 3.78 15.08 -8.95
N ASN A 104 4.92 14.51 -9.32
CA ASN A 104 4.96 13.14 -9.82
C ASN A 104 5.16 12.17 -8.68
N VAL A 105 4.50 11.02 -8.76
CA VAL A 105 4.77 9.88 -7.87
C VAL A 105 5.33 8.76 -8.72
N THR A 106 6.46 8.21 -8.31
CA THR A 106 7.00 6.97 -8.87
C THR A 106 6.90 5.84 -7.87
N GLU A 107 6.57 4.66 -8.35
CA GLU A 107 6.54 3.45 -7.55
C GLU A 107 7.05 2.29 -8.40
N SER A 108 7.69 1.32 -7.77
CA SER A 108 8.27 0.16 -8.44
C SER A 108 7.23 -0.84 -8.95
N LYS A 109 5.93 -0.69 -8.62
CA LYS A 109 4.87 -1.60 -9.05
C LYS A 109 3.50 -0.91 -9.22
N SER A 110 2.63 -1.55 -10.00
CA SER A 110 1.22 -1.21 -10.15
C SER A 110 0.45 -1.43 -8.85
N GLY A 111 -0.32 -0.43 -8.44
CA GLY A 111 -1.09 -0.40 -7.21
C GLY A 111 -1.96 0.85 -7.15
N LEU A 112 -2.81 0.95 -6.12
CA LEU A 112 -3.60 2.15 -5.84
C LEU A 112 -2.84 3.07 -4.90
N VAL A 113 -2.64 4.32 -5.33
CA VAL A 113 -2.08 5.39 -4.49
C VAL A 113 -3.16 6.45 -4.27
N ILE A 114 -3.52 6.70 -3.01
CA ILE A 114 -4.51 7.71 -2.64
C ILE A 114 -3.77 8.96 -2.19
N VAL A 115 -4.00 10.07 -2.88
CA VAL A 115 -3.52 11.38 -2.42
C VAL A 115 -4.53 11.93 -1.43
N LYS A 116 -4.06 12.23 -0.22
CA LYS A 116 -4.85 12.83 0.85
C LYS A 116 -4.33 14.22 1.19
N THR A 117 -5.23 15.10 1.60
CA THR A 117 -4.89 16.43 2.10
C THR A 117 -5.41 16.68 3.50
N CYS A 118 -4.70 17.52 4.25
CA CYS A 118 -5.21 18.17 5.45
C CYS A 118 -4.86 19.66 5.42
N THR A 119 -5.58 20.46 6.20
CA THR A 119 -5.33 21.92 6.33
C THR A 119 -4.64 22.28 7.65
N ASN A 120 -4.49 21.32 8.56
CA ASN A 120 -3.88 21.50 9.87
C ASN A 120 -3.23 20.19 10.34
N LEU A 121 -1.91 20.17 10.47
CA LEU A 121 -1.16 19.00 10.94
C LEU A 121 -1.35 18.69 12.42
N ALA A 122 -1.89 19.63 13.22
CA ALA A 122 -2.21 19.38 14.63
C ALA A 122 -3.37 18.38 14.80
N TYR A 123 -4.15 18.16 13.73
CA TYR A 123 -5.24 17.19 13.71
C TYR A 123 -4.95 16.12 12.65
N ASP A 124 -5.05 14.83 12.98
CA ASP A 124 -4.84 13.72 12.02
C ASP A 124 -6.06 13.49 11.10
N THR A 125 -6.72 14.58 10.69
CA THR A 125 -7.88 14.55 9.79
C THR A 125 -7.43 14.75 8.35
N TRP A 126 -7.30 13.65 7.61
CA TRP A 126 -6.87 13.67 6.22
C TRP A 126 -7.97 13.20 5.28
N ILE A 127 -8.26 14.01 4.26
CA ILE A 127 -9.33 13.78 3.30
C ILE A 127 -8.71 13.25 2.00
N ALA A 128 -9.22 12.14 1.49
CA ALA A 128 -8.84 11.64 0.17
C ALA A 128 -9.37 12.57 -0.92
N ILE A 129 -8.49 13.02 -1.82
CA ILE A 129 -8.84 13.93 -2.92
C ILE A 129 -8.63 13.30 -4.29
N GLN A 130 -7.81 12.24 -4.39
CA GLN A 130 -7.67 11.46 -5.62
C GLN A 130 -7.23 10.04 -5.29
N THR A 131 -7.76 9.05 -6.03
CA THR A 131 -7.27 7.67 -6.05
C THR A 131 -6.68 7.42 -7.42
N ASN A 132 -5.42 7.03 -7.46
CA ASN A 132 -4.65 6.88 -8.70
C ASN A 132 -4.25 5.42 -8.88
N THR A 133 -4.53 4.88 -10.07
CA THR A 133 -4.08 3.55 -10.48
C THR A 133 -2.75 3.69 -11.19
N MET A 134 -1.71 3.06 -10.65
CA MET A 134 -0.38 3.07 -11.25
C MET A 134 -0.30 2.10 -12.42
N ASN A 135 -0.28 2.64 -13.64
CA ASN A 135 0.00 1.89 -14.87
C ASN A 135 1.31 2.44 -15.46
N ASN A 136 2.41 1.67 -15.37
CA ASN A 136 3.77 2.03 -15.85
C ASN A 136 4.61 2.94 -14.93
N GLY A 137 4.58 2.71 -13.62
CA GLY A 137 5.63 3.16 -12.69
C GLY A 137 5.64 4.64 -12.31
N SER A 138 4.81 5.49 -12.93
CA SER A 138 4.61 6.87 -12.51
C SER A 138 3.18 7.37 -12.76
N PHE A 139 2.70 8.29 -11.93
CA PHE A 139 1.53 9.12 -12.22
C PHE A 139 1.79 10.58 -11.85
N GLU A 140 1.18 11.50 -12.60
CA GLU A 140 1.19 12.93 -12.28
C GLU A 140 -0.05 13.29 -11.45
N PHE A 141 0.17 13.94 -10.32
CA PHE A 141 -0.87 14.51 -9.48
C PHE A 141 -1.00 16.02 -9.73
N SER A 142 -2.23 16.52 -9.80
CA SER A 142 -2.51 17.96 -9.82
C SER A 142 -3.73 18.30 -8.96
N ASP A 143 -3.59 19.28 -8.08
CA ASP A 143 -4.65 19.81 -7.21
C ASP A 143 -5.05 21.23 -7.63
N PRO A 144 -6.11 21.39 -8.42
CA PRO A 144 -6.54 22.70 -8.87
C PRO A 144 -7.20 23.54 -7.78
N SER A 145 -7.59 22.94 -6.66
CA SER A 145 -8.22 23.62 -5.53
C SER A 145 -7.19 24.15 -4.51
N TRP A 146 -5.89 24.02 -4.79
CA TRP A 146 -4.83 24.48 -3.91
C TRP A 146 -4.91 25.99 -3.64
N THR A 147 -5.21 26.80 -4.66
CA THR A 147 -5.30 28.27 -4.56
C THR A 147 -6.40 28.76 -3.60
N ASN A 148 -7.39 27.92 -3.31
CA ASN A 148 -8.48 28.21 -2.38
C ASN A 148 -8.12 27.91 -0.91
N ASN A 149 -6.93 27.36 -0.63
CA ASN A 149 -6.52 26.91 0.69
C ASN A 149 -5.07 27.34 0.98
N SER A 150 -4.89 28.40 1.77
CA SER A 150 -3.56 28.94 2.11
C SER A 150 -2.69 28.01 2.96
N MET A 151 -3.27 26.98 3.58
CA MET A 151 -2.55 25.92 4.29
C MET A 151 -3.07 24.57 3.84
N ARG A 152 -2.28 23.87 3.02
CA ARG A 152 -2.63 22.55 2.50
C ARG A 152 -1.41 21.65 2.53
N PHE A 153 -1.54 20.52 3.22
CA PHE A 153 -0.53 19.48 3.32
C PHE A 153 -0.98 18.26 2.52
N TYR A 154 -0.02 17.55 1.95
CA TYR A 154 -0.26 16.38 1.12
C TYR A 154 0.42 15.17 1.74
N ARG A 155 -0.26 14.03 1.73
CA ARG A 155 0.35 12.72 2.00
C ARG A 155 -0.17 11.70 1.02
N LEU A 156 0.69 10.75 0.70
CA LEU A 156 0.27 9.53 0.05
C LEU A 156 -0.26 8.58 1.12
N SER A 157 -1.42 8.01 0.87
CA SER A 157 -1.97 6.91 1.64
C SER A 157 -2.16 5.76 0.70
N MET A 158 -1.85 4.59 1.20
CA MET A 158 -2.11 3.36 0.50
C MET A 158 -3.25 2.60 1.20
N PRO A 159 -4.02 1.73 0.50
CA PRO A 159 -5.15 0.98 1.06
C PRO A 159 -4.85 0.26 2.39
#